data_AF-A0A8T7CIT2-F1
#
_entry.id   AF-A0A8T7CIT2-F1
#
_cell.length_a   1.000
_cell.length_b   1.000
_cell.length_c   1.000
_cell.angle_alpha   90.00
_cell.angle_beta   90.00
_cell.angle_gamma   90.00
#
_symmetry.space_group_name_H-M   'P 1'
#
loop_
_entity.id
_entity.type
_entity.pdbx_description
1 polymer ?
#
loop_
_entity_poly.entity_id
_entity_poly.type
_entity_poly.pdbx_seq_one_letter_code
_entity_poly.pdbx_strand_id
1 'polypeptide(L)' 'MFDSLSERLTTAVNSLRGRGRLTEDNIRDTMRQLRMALLEADVALPVVREFIAEVSER' A
#
# COMPACT_ATOMS: atom_id res chain seq x y z
N MET A 1 16.33 9.47 -9.61
CA MET A 1 14.99 8.96 -10.04
C MET A 1 14.60 7.70 -9.26
N PHE A 2 15.53 6.76 -9.06
CA PHE A 2 15.33 5.59 -8.18
C PHE A 2 15.30 5.95 -6.67
N ASP A 3 16.02 7.00 -6.28
CA ASP A 3 16.07 7.46 -4.88
C ASP A 3 14.74 8.04 -4.39
N SER A 4 14.03 8.79 -5.23
CA SER A 4 12.71 9.35 -4.87
C SER A 4 11.64 8.28 -4.69
N LEU A 5 11.81 7.12 -5.33
CA LEU A 5 10.94 5.96 -5.12
C LEU A 5 11.30 5.27 -3.79
N SER A 6 12.59 5.09 -3.52
CA SER A 6 13.09 4.46 -2.30
C SER A 6 12.71 5.25 -1.04
N GLU A 7 12.74 6.57 -1.11
CA GLU A 7 12.37 7.47 0.00
C GLU A 7 10.87 7.42 0.31
N ARG A 8 10.03 7.37 -0.74
CA ARG A 8 8.57 7.19 -0.60
C ARG A 8 8.21 5.83 -0.02
N LEU A 9 8.88 4.77 -0.48
CA LEU A 9 8.67 3.41 0.02
C LEU A 9 9.04 3.30 1.51
N THR A 10 10.18 3.88 1.89
CA THR A 10 10.66 3.91 3.27
C THR A 10 9.68 4.65 4.19
N THR A 11 9.12 5.77 3.71
CA THR A 11 8.13 6.54 4.45
C THR A 11 6.82 5.77 4.65
N ALA A 12 6.35 5.08 3.60
CA ALA A 12 5.14 4.26 3.67
C ALA A 12 5.28 3.11 4.68
N VAL A 13 6.39 2.37 4.64
CA VAL A 13 6.67 1.27 5.57
C VAL A 13 6.79 1.77 7.01
N ASN A 14 7.39 2.95 7.23
CA ASN A 14 7.48 3.54 8.56
C ASN A 14 6.12 3.97 9.13
N SER A 15 5.18 4.39 8.27
CA SER A 15 3.81 4.72 8.71
C SER A 15 2.99 3.50 9.12
N LEU A 16 3.29 2.33 8.54
CA LEU A 16 2.66 1.06 8.89
C LEU A 16 3.18 0.50 10.22
N ARG A 17 4.47 0.70 10.54
CA ARG A 17 5.08 0.29 11.81
C ARG A 17 4.52 1.01 13.05
N GLY A 18 3.86 2.16 12.87
CA GLY A 18 3.33 2.99 13.97
C GLY A 18 1.94 2.60 14.49
N ARG A 19 1.22 1.67 13.83
CA ARG A 19 -0.13 1.25 14.28
C ARG A 19 -0.02 -0.06 15.06
N GLY A 20 -0.03 0.06 16.39
CA GLY A 20 0.18 -1.05 17.34
C GLY A 20 -0.80 -2.23 17.28
N ARG A 21 -1.88 -2.18 16.48
CA ARG A 21 -2.72 -3.33 16.13
C ARG A 21 -3.33 -3.15 14.73
N LEU A 22 -3.01 -4.05 13.81
CA LEU A 22 -3.74 -4.22 12.56
C LEU A 22 -4.97 -5.10 12.87
N THR A 23 -6.17 -4.56 12.64
CA THR A 23 -7.43 -5.32 12.69
C THR A 23 -7.92 -5.58 11.26
N GLU A 24 -8.61 -6.68 11.03
CA GLU A 24 -9.11 -7.06 9.69
C GLU A 24 -9.93 -5.95 9.03
N ASP A 25 -10.76 -5.24 9.81
CA ASP A 25 -11.57 -4.12 9.32
C ASP A 25 -10.69 -2.93 8.88
N ASN A 26 -9.71 -2.55 9.70
CA ASN A 26 -8.80 -1.46 9.37
C ASN A 26 -7.92 -1.78 8.15
N ILE A 27 -7.50 -3.04 8.01
CA ILE A 27 -6.74 -3.50 6.84
C ILE A 27 -7.63 -3.37 5.59
N ARG A 28 -8.85 -3.91 5.63
CA ARG A 28 -9.76 -3.90 4.47
C ARG A 28 -10.07 -2.49 3.98
N ASP A 29 -10.34 -1.57 4.90
CA ASP A 29 -10.60 -0.17 4.56
C ASP A 29 -9.36 0.53 4.00
N THR A 30 -8.20 0.26 4.60
CA THR A 30 -6.91 0.80 4.11
C THR A 30 -6.60 0.26 2.70
N MET A 31 -6.80 -1.03 2.44
CA MET A 31 -6.57 -1.63 1.11
C MET A 31 -7.48 -1.02 0.04
N ARG A 32 -8.72 -0.67 0.40
CA ARG A 32 -9.65 0.01 -0.51
C ARG A 32 -9.15 1.39 -0.91
N GLN A 33 -8.68 2.18 0.06
CA GLN A 33 -8.13 3.51 -0.17
C GLN A 33 -6.86 3.44 -1.01
N LEU A 34 -5.97 2.49 -0.69
CA LEU A 34 -4.70 2.30 -1.36
C LEU A 34 -4.90 1.88 -2.82
N ARG A 35 -5.90 1.02 -3.11
CA ARG A 35 -6.31 0.69 -4.47
C ARG A 35 -6.72 1.93 -5.28
N MET A 36 -7.55 2.81 -4.69
CA MET A 36 -8.01 4.02 -5.39
C MET A 36 -6.84 4.96 -5.67
N ALA A 37 -5.98 5.20 -4.67
CA ALA A 37 -4.79 6.04 -4.82
C ALA A 37 -3.81 5.54 -5.89
N LEU A 38 -3.61 4.22 -5.99
CA LEU A 38 -2.75 3.64 -7.02
C LEU A 38 -3.34 3.82 -8.43
N LEU A 39 -4.66 3.66 -8.59
CA LEU A 39 -5.32 3.86 -9.88
C LEU A 39 -5.33 5.35 -10.30
N GLU A 40 -5.50 6.26 -9.34
CA GLU A 40 -5.39 7.71 -9.58
C GLU A 40 -3.98 8.15 -9.98
N ALA A 41 -2.96 7.41 -9.55
CA ALA A 41 -1.56 7.66 -9.89
C ALA A 41 -1.12 7.04 -11.23
N ASP A 42 -2.06 6.67 -12.10
CA ASP A 42 -1.83 6.01 -13.39
C ASP A 42 -1.05 4.67 -13.29
N VAL A 43 -1.21 3.95 -12.17
CA VAL A 43 -0.62 2.60 -12.02
C VAL A 43 -1.48 1.57 -12.75
N ALA A 44 -0.83 0.72 -13.55
CA ALA A 44 -1.52 -0.33 -14.30
C ALA A 44 -2.25 -1.31 -13.38
N LEU A 45 -3.49 -1.66 -13.75
CA LEU A 45 -4.35 -2.56 -12.98
C LEU A 45 -3.70 -3.91 -12.59
N PRO A 46 -2.87 -4.57 -13.44
CA PRO A 46 -2.19 -5.80 -13.04
C PRO A 46 -1.27 -5.61 -11.82
N VAL A 47 -0.51 -4.51 -11.79
CA VAL A 47 0.42 -4.17 -10.71
C VAL A 47 -0.34 -3.91 -9.40
N VAL A 48 -1.46 -3.18 -9.50
CA VAL A 48 -2.31 -2.90 -8.33
C VAL A 48 -2.91 -4.19 -7.75
N ARG A 49 -3.33 -5.13 -8.61
CA ARG A 49 -3.90 -6.41 -8.17
C ARG A 49 -2.86 -7.28 -7.48
N GLU A 50 -1.66 -7.38 -8.04
CA GLU A 50 -0.56 -8.16 -7.47
C GLU A 50 -0.12 -7.59 -6.12
N PHE A 51 0.04 -6.27 -6.02
CA PHE A 51 0.37 -5.59 -4.77
C PHE A 51 -0.67 -5.86 -3.67
N ILE A 52 -1.95 -5.76 -4.00
CA ILE A 52 -3.03 -6.00 -3.02
C ILE A 52 -3.05 -7.46 -2.56
N ALA A 53 -2.79 -8.41 -3.48
CA ALA A 53 -2.72 -9.83 -3.15
C ALA A 53 -1.56 -10.13 -2.20
N GLU A 54 -0.35 -9.63 -2.50
CA GLU A 54 0.85 -9.84 -1.69
C GLU A 54 0.68 -9.28 -0.26
N VAL A 55 0.06 -8.11 -0.12
CA VAL A 55 -0.19 -7.48 1.18
C VAL A 55 -1.30 -8.21 1.96
N SER A 56 -2.24 -8.87 1.29
CA SER A 56 -3.32 -9.62 1.95
C SER A 56 -2.89 -11.01 2.42
N GLU A 57 -1.77 -11.54 1.93
CA GLU A 57 -1.19 -12.82 2.36
C GLU A 57 -0.29 -12.72 3.60
N ARG A 58 0.00 -11.51 4.10
CA ARG A 58 0.92 -11.24 5.23
C ARG A 58 0.21 -10.57 6.40
#